data_AF-A0A498QME1-F1
#
_entry.id   AF-A0A498QME1-F1
#
_cell.length_a   1.000
_cell.length_b   1.000
_cell.length_c   1.000
_cell.angle_alpha   90.00
_cell.angle_beta   90.00
_cell.angle_gamma   90.00
#
_symmetry.space_group_name_H-M   'P 1'
#
loop_
_entity.id
_entity.type
_entity.pdbx_description
1 polymer ?
#
loop_
_entity_poly.entity_id
_entity_poly.type
_entity_poly.pdbx_seq_one_letter_code
_entity_poly.pdbx_strand_id
1 'polypeptide(L)'
;MTDQAPDVQSFPGERRSAVMPVDSPGTATAARGDGELAFGYRAELRLAENIVNPETWAGGIEDKRAIAPRLRVGRDRWLNLLWLIPIGFALLVAAVAVGKGLHNMPAVQAFIQRYPGTHVPSGVGPGIPAWVGWSHFFNLFLMMFIIRSGIQILCDHPRLYFSRNATPGKDEWLCVAKPVPDDPLWTAKDDSVALPRQLGLPGIRHSIGLARWWHLGIDVLWLLNGAVFYVLLFATGQWRHIVPTSWDVFPNAASVAIQYLSLSWPVDNTWVAYNALQLLAYFTTVFIAAPLALITGLGMSPALSMRFTVISKRFSIQAARSLHFLVLVYFLFFILRMSRVPWNFGGGPVSIRLRSPRHCARWVRQVRRIPARVRRAAPVGAGGR
;
A
#
# COMPACT_ATOMS: atom_id res chain seq x y z
N MET A 1 34.13 32.26 62.69
CA MET A 1 32.92 32.59 63.47
C MET A 1 31.76 32.57 62.48
N THR A 2 31.05 31.43 62.48
CA THR A 2 29.70 31.16 61.94
C THR A 2 29.31 31.65 60.54
N ASP A 3 29.35 30.67 59.64
CA ASP A 3 28.60 30.51 58.39
C ASP A 3 27.08 30.35 58.68
N GLN A 4 26.20 30.93 57.85
CA GLN A 4 24.77 30.61 57.84
C GLN A 4 24.25 30.48 56.40
N ALA A 5 23.98 29.23 56.01
CA ALA A 5 23.07 28.86 54.93
C ALA A 5 21.79 28.24 55.54
N PRO A 6 20.59 28.48 54.99
CA PRO A 6 19.37 27.86 55.48
C PRO A 6 19.11 26.49 54.83
N ASP A 7 18.87 25.51 55.70
CA ASP A 7 18.16 24.23 55.62
C ASP A 7 17.95 23.52 54.26
N VAL A 8 18.67 22.41 54.10
CA VAL A 8 18.36 21.31 53.19
C VAL A 8 17.49 20.31 53.96
N GLN A 9 16.19 20.24 53.65
CA GLN A 9 15.35 19.13 54.10
C GLN A 9 15.75 17.84 53.38
N SER A 10 16.20 16.87 54.16
CA SER A 10 16.58 15.53 53.77
C SER A 10 15.34 14.68 53.45
N PHE A 11 15.28 14.14 52.24
CA PHE A 11 14.34 13.07 51.88
C PHE A 11 14.91 11.72 52.34
N PRO A 12 14.22 10.94 53.19
CA PRO A 12 14.70 9.61 53.55
C PRO A 12 14.18 8.55 52.56
N GLY A 13 15.11 7.76 52.01
CA GLY A 13 14.85 6.34 51.72
C GLY A 13 14.66 5.95 50.26
N GLU A 14 15.75 5.88 49.52
CA GLU A 14 15.85 5.06 48.31
C GLU A 14 15.79 3.57 48.70
N ARG A 15 14.66 2.91 48.44
CA ARG A 15 14.57 1.44 48.45
C ARG A 15 14.27 0.93 47.05
N ARG A 16 15.24 0.18 46.49
CA ARG A 16 15.16 -0.58 45.25
C ARG A 16 13.85 -1.40 45.22
N SER A 17 12.97 -1.14 44.25
CA SER A 17 11.80 -1.99 44.01
C SER A 17 12.27 -3.37 43.53
N ALA A 18 12.12 -4.36 44.40
CA ALA A 18 12.09 -5.76 43.99
C ALA A 18 10.81 -6.01 43.18
N VAL A 19 10.94 -6.69 42.05
CA VAL A 19 9.82 -7.21 41.27
C VAL A 19 9.07 -8.22 42.13
N MET A 20 7.83 -7.91 42.51
CA MET A 20 6.96 -8.86 43.19
C MET A 20 6.32 -9.82 42.17
N PRO A 21 6.26 -11.13 42.46
CA PRO A 21 5.55 -12.07 41.60
C PRO A 21 4.04 -11.84 41.73
N VAL A 22 3.33 -12.05 40.61
CA VAL A 22 1.87 -11.99 40.55
C VAL A 22 1.32 -13.27 41.20
N ASP A 23 0.75 -13.14 42.39
CA ASP A 23 0.02 -14.25 43.03
C ASP A 23 -1.39 -14.43 42.44
N SER A 24 -1.76 -15.70 42.30
CA SER A 24 -3.05 -16.23 41.84
C SER A 24 -4.24 -15.78 42.72
N PRO A 25 -5.49 -15.84 42.24
CA PRO A 25 -6.61 -15.17 42.89
C PRO A 25 -7.12 -15.96 44.10
N GLY A 26 -7.07 -15.36 45.29
CA GLY A 26 -7.68 -15.92 46.49
C GLY A 26 -7.80 -14.91 47.63
N THR A 27 -9.05 -14.62 48.02
CA THR A 27 -9.49 -14.05 49.31
C THR A 27 -9.01 -12.63 49.68
N ALA A 28 -9.86 -11.64 49.41
CA ALA A 28 -9.76 -10.30 50.01
C ALA A 28 -10.49 -10.26 51.36
N THR A 29 -9.75 -10.07 52.45
CA THR A 29 -10.30 -9.69 53.75
C THR A 29 -10.47 -8.18 53.79
N ALA A 30 -11.71 -7.72 53.94
CA ALA A 30 -12.07 -6.31 53.95
C ALA A 30 -11.54 -5.57 55.20
N ALA A 31 -10.79 -4.48 54.98
CA ALA A 31 -10.55 -3.45 55.98
C ALA A 31 -11.37 -2.20 55.61
N ARG A 32 -12.18 -1.74 56.56
CA ARG A 32 -13.15 -0.65 56.47
C ARG A 32 -12.48 0.72 56.39
N GLY A 33 -13.05 1.57 55.54
CA GLY A 33 -12.92 3.03 55.61
C GLY A 33 -12.40 3.66 54.33
N ASP A 34 -13.21 3.64 53.25
CA ASP A 34 -13.13 4.47 52.02
C ASP A 34 -14.31 4.07 51.10
N GLY A 35 -15.54 4.25 51.59
CA GLY A 35 -16.71 3.44 51.18
C GLY A 35 -17.47 3.86 49.91
N GLU A 36 -17.17 4.99 49.26
CA GLU A 36 -18.05 5.51 48.19
C GLU A 36 -17.36 5.76 46.83
N LEU A 37 -16.03 5.85 46.80
CA LEU A 37 -15.26 6.01 45.54
C LEU A 37 -14.62 4.71 45.04
N ALA A 38 -14.77 3.62 45.80
CA ALA A 38 -14.24 2.30 45.48
C ALA A 38 -15.28 1.35 44.84
N PHE A 39 -16.45 1.83 44.42
CA PHE A 39 -17.20 1.21 43.30
C PHE A 39 -16.42 1.50 42.01
N GLY A 40 -15.21 0.93 41.96
CA GLY A 40 -14.20 1.27 40.98
C GLY A 40 -14.60 0.77 39.61
N TYR A 41 -14.19 1.50 38.58
CA TYR A 41 -14.26 1.14 37.16
C TYR A 41 -13.90 -0.34 36.85
N ARG A 42 -13.20 -1.04 37.75
CA ARG A 42 -13.00 -2.50 37.70
C ARG A 42 -14.31 -3.30 37.66
N ALA A 43 -15.35 -2.87 38.37
CA ALA A 43 -16.67 -3.52 38.34
C ALA A 43 -17.40 -3.31 37.00
N GLU A 44 -16.99 -2.31 36.22
CA GLU A 44 -17.50 -2.04 34.87
C GLU A 44 -16.74 -2.83 33.77
N LEU A 45 -15.60 -3.44 34.12
CA LEU A 45 -14.84 -4.27 33.18
C LEU A 45 -15.64 -5.54 32.85
N ARG A 46 -15.94 -5.70 31.56
CA ARG A 46 -16.53 -6.94 31.05
C ARG A 46 -15.43 -7.85 30.52
N LEU A 47 -15.65 -9.16 30.63
CA LEU A 47 -14.83 -10.16 29.95
C LEU A 47 -14.84 -9.87 28.44
N ALA A 48 -13.66 -9.94 27.81
CA ALA A 48 -13.55 -9.72 26.38
C ALA A 48 -14.40 -10.72 25.61
N GLU A 49 -15.27 -10.23 24.73
CA GLU A 49 -16.07 -11.06 23.84
C GLU A 49 -15.21 -11.56 22.68
N ASN A 50 -15.41 -12.81 22.25
CA ASN A 50 -14.72 -13.39 21.08
C ASN A 50 -15.34 -12.98 19.74
N ILE A 51 -16.48 -12.26 19.78
CA ILE A 51 -17.22 -11.80 18.62
C ILE A 51 -17.43 -10.30 18.79
N VAL A 52 -17.21 -9.54 17.72
CA VAL A 52 -17.50 -8.11 17.72
C VAL A 52 -18.96 -7.89 17.35
N ASN A 53 -19.75 -7.35 18.28
CA ASN A 53 -21.11 -6.90 17.99
C ASN A 53 -21.06 -5.50 17.33
N PRO A 54 -21.51 -5.34 16.07
CA PRO A 54 -21.48 -4.06 15.37
C PRO A 54 -22.32 -2.95 16.05
N GLU A 55 -23.38 -3.30 16.78
CA GLU A 55 -24.30 -2.34 17.40
C GLU A 55 -23.71 -1.70 18.67
N THR A 56 -22.88 -2.44 19.41
CA THR A 56 -22.23 -1.96 20.63
C THR A 56 -20.76 -1.58 20.40
N TRP A 57 -20.21 -1.94 19.23
CA TRP A 57 -18.83 -1.68 18.86
C TRP A 57 -18.51 -0.18 18.99
N ALA A 58 -17.36 0.09 19.60
CA ALA A 58 -16.87 1.45 19.80
C ALA A 58 -17.93 2.35 20.47
N GLY A 59 -18.76 1.84 21.38
CA GLY A 59 -19.77 2.62 22.07
C GLY A 59 -21.00 2.94 21.21
N GLY A 60 -21.32 2.08 20.25
CA GLY A 60 -22.52 2.20 19.41
C GLY A 60 -22.49 3.37 18.44
N ILE A 61 -21.32 3.67 17.89
CA ILE A 61 -21.17 4.74 16.92
C ILE A 61 -22.02 4.49 15.66
N GLU A 62 -22.70 5.53 15.17
CA GLU A 62 -23.51 5.45 13.95
C GLU A 62 -22.66 5.02 12.73
N ASP A 63 -23.23 4.24 11.82
CA ASP A 63 -22.56 3.88 10.56
C ASP A 63 -22.55 5.06 9.58
N LYS A 64 -21.56 5.95 9.74
CA LYS A 64 -21.34 7.10 8.86
C LYS A 64 -20.48 6.71 7.65
N ARG A 65 -21.04 6.82 6.44
CA ARG A 65 -20.34 6.50 5.19
C ARG A 65 -19.44 7.64 4.68
N ALA A 66 -18.31 7.26 4.08
CA ALA A 66 -17.43 8.20 3.39
C ALA A 66 -18.14 8.84 2.18
N ILE A 67 -17.85 10.12 1.93
CA ILE A 67 -18.31 10.82 0.73
C ILE A 67 -17.22 10.81 -0.35
N ALA A 68 -17.59 11.15 -1.58
CA ALA A 68 -16.61 11.36 -2.64
C ALA A 68 -15.55 12.39 -2.20
N PRO A 69 -14.25 12.15 -2.48
CA PRO A 69 -13.19 13.07 -2.08
C PRO A 69 -13.46 14.49 -2.58
N ARG A 70 -13.23 15.48 -1.73
CA ARG A 70 -13.32 16.90 -2.06
C ARG A 70 -11.97 17.57 -1.87
N LEU A 71 -11.56 18.36 -2.85
CA LEU A 71 -10.34 19.18 -2.83
C LEU A 71 -10.71 20.62 -2.51
N ARG A 72 -10.02 21.24 -1.58
CA ARG A 72 -10.16 22.68 -1.33
C ARG A 72 -9.34 23.46 -2.35
N VAL A 73 -9.99 24.40 -3.05
CA VAL A 73 -9.36 25.27 -4.05
C VAL A 73 -9.53 26.73 -3.64
N GLY A 74 -8.47 27.34 -3.12
CA GLY A 74 -8.52 28.67 -2.51
C GLY A 74 -8.98 28.60 -1.04
N ARG A 75 -9.67 29.64 -0.55
CA ARG A 75 -10.09 29.73 0.85
C ARG A 75 -11.33 28.89 1.16
N ASP A 76 -12.39 29.02 0.35
CA ASP A 76 -13.73 28.53 0.72
C ASP A 76 -14.38 27.58 -0.29
N ARG A 77 -13.74 27.33 -1.45
CA ARG A 77 -14.34 26.50 -2.51
C ARG A 77 -13.92 25.04 -2.41
N TRP A 78 -14.90 24.16 -2.52
CA TRP A 78 -14.70 22.72 -2.56
C TRP A 78 -15.01 22.17 -3.95
N LEU A 79 -14.01 21.53 -4.56
CA LEU A 79 -14.16 20.79 -5.80
C LEU A 79 -14.40 19.31 -5.48
N ASN A 80 -15.52 18.77 -5.93
CA ASN A 80 -15.75 17.32 -5.88
C ASN A 80 -14.84 16.63 -6.91
N LEU A 81 -13.96 15.72 -6.45
CA LEU A 81 -13.01 15.03 -7.33
C LEU A 81 -13.69 14.15 -8.40
N LEU A 82 -14.99 13.84 -8.28
CA LEU A 82 -15.72 13.16 -9.35
C LEU A 82 -15.73 13.95 -10.67
N TRP A 83 -15.59 15.28 -10.63
CA TRP A 83 -15.43 16.11 -11.83
C TRP A 83 -14.15 15.81 -12.62
N LEU A 84 -13.14 15.19 -12.00
CA LEU A 84 -11.93 14.76 -12.72
C LEU A 84 -12.24 13.69 -13.76
N ILE A 85 -13.36 12.96 -13.66
CA ILE A 85 -13.77 11.96 -14.65
C ILE A 85 -14.17 12.63 -15.98
N PRO A 86 -15.22 13.49 -16.05
CA PRO A 86 -15.58 14.15 -17.30
C PRO A 86 -14.50 15.12 -17.78
N ILE A 87 -13.82 15.84 -16.89
CA ILE A 87 -12.70 16.73 -17.26
C ILE A 87 -11.55 15.91 -17.84
N GLY A 88 -11.18 14.80 -17.19
CA GLY A 88 -10.14 13.90 -17.66
C GLY A 88 -10.49 13.27 -19.01
N PHE A 89 -11.76 12.91 -19.23
CA PHE A 89 -12.23 12.42 -20.52
C PHE A 89 -12.12 13.49 -21.62
N ALA A 90 -12.59 14.71 -21.37
CA ALA A 90 -12.48 15.81 -22.33
C ALA A 90 -11.02 16.15 -22.64
N LEU A 91 -10.15 16.21 -21.62
CA LEU A 91 -8.72 16.42 -21.79
C LEU A 91 -8.06 15.28 -22.55
N LEU A 92 -8.47 14.02 -22.33
CA LEU A 92 -7.96 12.87 -23.08
C LEU A 92 -8.34 12.98 -24.56
N VAL A 93 -9.58 13.33 -24.88
CA VAL A 93 -10.04 13.53 -26.27
C VAL A 93 -9.25 14.67 -26.93
N ALA A 94 -9.08 15.80 -26.24
CA ALA A 94 -8.28 16.92 -26.73
C ALA A 94 -6.80 16.51 -26.94
N ALA A 95 -6.20 15.78 -25.99
CA ALA A 95 -4.84 15.31 -26.08
C ALA A 95 -4.64 14.33 -27.23
N VAL A 96 -5.63 13.47 -27.53
CA VAL A 96 -5.60 12.58 -28.71
C VAL A 96 -5.66 13.39 -30.01
N ALA A 97 -6.54 14.40 -30.07
CA ALA A 97 -6.62 15.27 -31.24
C ALA A 97 -5.30 16.02 -31.50
N VAL A 98 -4.72 16.60 -30.44
CA VAL A 98 -3.40 17.26 -30.50
C VAL A 98 -2.30 16.25 -30.87
N GLY A 99 -2.30 15.06 -30.26
CA GLY A 99 -1.33 14.01 -30.56
C GLY A 99 -1.37 13.58 -32.03
N LYS A 100 -2.56 13.40 -32.61
CA LYS A 100 -2.73 13.12 -34.04
C LYS A 100 -2.26 14.28 -34.92
N GLY A 101 -2.57 15.52 -34.53
CA GLY A 101 -2.10 16.72 -35.23
C GLY A 101 -0.58 16.79 -35.27
N LEU A 102 0.08 16.65 -34.12
CA LEU A 102 1.54 16.66 -33.99
C LEU A 102 2.18 15.50 -34.76
N HIS A 103 1.69 14.27 -34.59
CA HIS A 103 2.25 13.08 -35.24
C HIS A 103 2.28 13.17 -36.77
N ASN A 104 1.33 13.91 -37.37
CA ASN A 104 1.25 14.09 -38.83
C ASN A 104 2.13 15.23 -39.36
N MET A 105 2.83 15.97 -38.50
CA MET A 105 3.75 17.02 -38.92
C MET A 105 5.09 16.41 -39.38
N PRO A 106 5.63 16.78 -40.55
CA PRO A 106 6.91 16.24 -41.05
C PRO A 106 8.07 16.42 -40.07
N ALA A 107 8.13 17.55 -39.36
CA ALA A 107 9.15 17.81 -38.36
C ALA A 107 9.08 16.85 -37.16
N VAL A 108 7.88 16.50 -36.71
CA VAL A 108 7.67 15.55 -35.61
C VAL A 108 8.00 14.13 -36.06
N GLN A 109 7.67 13.76 -37.30
CA GLN A 109 8.07 12.48 -37.86
C GLN A 109 9.59 12.36 -37.95
N ALA A 110 10.29 13.39 -38.41
CA ALA A 110 11.76 13.42 -38.40
C ALA A 110 12.33 13.31 -36.97
N PHE A 111 11.69 13.95 -36.00
CA PHE A 111 12.05 13.83 -34.57
C PHE A 111 11.86 12.40 -34.05
N ILE A 112 10.74 11.74 -34.36
CA ILE A 112 10.49 10.34 -33.98
C ILE A 112 11.49 9.40 -34.66
N GLN A 113 11.87 9.65 -35.92
CA GLN A 113 12.90 8.85 -36.60
C GLN A 113 14.28 9.01 -35.93
N ARG A 114 14.61 10.21 -35.45
CA ARG A 114 15.85 10.46 -34.69
C ARG A 114 15.81 9.85 -33.29
N TYR A 115 14.64 9.85 -32.65
CA TYR A 115 14.40 9.35 -31.30
C TYR A 115 13.24 8.34 -31.31
N PRO A 116 13.49 7.09 -31.69
CA PRO A 116 12.44 6.09 -31.93
C PRO A 116 11.68 5.67 -30.66
N GLY A 117 12.20 5.99 -29.48
CA GLY A 117 11.53 5.74 -28.20
C GLY A 117 12.02 4.51 -27.45
N THR A 118 12.71 3.58 -28.12
CA THR A 118 13.26 2.37 -27.53
C THR A 118 14.78 2.33 -27.69
N HIS A 119 15.51 2.21 -26.58
CA HIS A 119 16.94 1.90 -26.58
C HIS A 119 17.14 0.53 -25.95
N VAL A 120 17.77 -0.39 -26.68
CA VAL A 120 18.18 -1.68 -26.13
C VAL A 120 19.44 -1.47 -25.31
N PRO A 121 19.44 -1.76 -23.99
CA PRO A 121 20.64 -1.63 -23.18
C PRO A 121 21.74 -2.57 -23.69
N SER A 122 22.94 -2.04 -23.91
CA SER A 122 24.11 -2.84 -24.29
C SER A 122 24.55 -3.74 -23.13
N GLY A 123 24.83 -5.01 -23.41
CA GLY A 123 25.47 -5.92 -22.44
C GLY A 123 24.52 -6.64 -21.48
N VAL A 124 23.20 -6.63 -21.73
CA VAL A 124 22.25 -7.51 -21.02
C VAL A 124 21.62 -8.48 -22.01
N GLY A 125 21.65 -9.77 -21.67
CA GLY A 125 21.02 -10.81 -22.48
C GLY A 125 19.51 -10.59 -22.59
N PRO A 126 18.88 -10.98 -23.71
CA PRO A 126 17.43 -10.85 -23.87
C PRO A 126 16.67 -11.69 -22.85
N GLY A 127 15.55 -11.17 -22.35
CA GLY A 127 14.64 -11.86 -21.44
C GLY A 127 14.54 -11.25 -20.05
N ILE A 128 13.43 -11.54 -19.37
CA ILE A 128 13.16 -11.11 -18.00
C ILE A 128 13.44 -12.29 -17.07
N PRO A 129 14.38 -12.16 -16.10
CA PRO A 129 14.64 -13.23 -15.14
C PRO A 129 13.37 -13.61 -14.34
N ALA A 130 13.19 -14.90 -14.05
CA ALA A 130 12.02 -15.39 -13.32
C ALA A 130 11.82 -14.70 -11.96
N TRP A 131 12.92 -14.35 -11.27
CA TRP A 131 12.86 -13.64 -9.99
C TRP A 131 12.26 -12.24 -10.11
N VAL A 132 12.46 -11.55 -11.25
CA VAL A 132 11.85 -10.23 -11.52
C VAL A 132 10.34 -10.40 -11.63
N GLY A 133 9.89 -11.40 -12.41
CA GLY A 133 8.47 -11.71 -12.56
C GLY A 133 7.80 -12.08 -11.22
N TRP A 134 8.45 -12.94 -10.43
CA TRP A 134 7.95 -13.35 -9.12
C TRP A 134 7.89 -12.17 -8.13
N SER A 135 8.98 -11.40 -8.02
CA SER A 135 9.03 -10.25 -7.11
C SER A 135 8.00 -9.18 -7.49
N HIS A 136 7.78 -8.97 -8.79
CA HIS A 136 6.75 -8.05 -9.28
C HIS A 136 5.34 -8.53 -8.93
N PHE A 137 5.02 -9.81 -9.15
CA PHE A 137 3.73 -10.39 -8.78
C PHE A 137 3.49 -10.31 -7.28
N PHE A 138 4.48 -10.73 -6.48
CA PHE A 138 4.41 -10.69 -5.04
C PHE A 138 4.25 -9.25 -4.54
N ASN A 139 4.97 -8.29 -5.13
CA ASN A 139 4.80 -6.88 -4.84
C ASN A 139 3.38 -6.39 -5.13
N LEU A 140 2.79 -6.75 -6.28
CA LEU A 140 1.40 -6.38 -6.60
C LEU A 140 0.41 -6.96 -5.56
N PHE A 141 0.63 -8.20 -5.14
CA PHE A 141 -0.15 -8.84 -4.08
C PHE A 141 -0.04 -8.06 -2.76
N LEU A 142 1.16 -7.70 -2.33
CA LEU A 142 1.37 -6.90 -1.11
C LEU A 142 0.72 -5.51 -1.22
N MET A 143 0.89 -4.83 -2.37
CA MET A 143 0.31 -3.51 -2.63
C MET A 143 -1.22 -3.51 -2.46
N MET A 144 -1.91 -4.60 -2.82
CA MET A 144 -3.36 -4.72 -2.58
C MET A 144 -3.71 -4.57 -1.09
N PHE A 145 -2.96 -5.19 -0.18
CA PHE A 145 -3.20 -5.09 1.26
C PHE A 145 -2.76 -3.74 1.81
N ILE A 146 -1.60 -3.22 1.39
CA ILE A 146 -1.08 -1.91 1.82
C ILE A 146 -2.06 -0.80 1.46
N ILE A 147 -2.54 -0.79 0.22
CA ILE A 147 -3.51 0.21 -0.27
C ILE A 147 -4.81 0.13 0.53
N ARG A 148 -5.41 -1.07 0.66
CA ARG A 148 -6.71 -1.21 1.36
C ARG A 148 -6.63 -0.86 2.83
N SER A 149 -5.55 -1.28 3.51
CA SER A 149 -5.31 -0.92 4.91
C SER A 149 -4.99 0.57 5.07
N GLY A 150 -4.23 1.16 4.15
CA GLY A 150 -3.89 2.59 4.15
C GLY A 150 -5.11 3.50 3.96
N ILE A 151 -6.00 3.17 3.02
CA ILE A 151 -7.27 3.91 2.83
C ILE A 151 -8.16 3.76 4.07
N GLN A 152 -8.19 2.58 4.71
CA GLN A 152 -8.91 2.38 5.97
C GLN A 152 -8.35 3.26 7.10
N ILE A 153 -7.02 3.39 7.22
CA ILE A 153 -6.38 4.30 8.19
C ILE A 153 -6.75 5.76 7.90
N LEU A 154 -6.72 6.16 6.62
CA LEU A 154 -7.14 7.50 6.20
C LEU A 154 -8.59 7.78 6.61
N CYS A 155 -9.49 6.81 6.49
CA CYS A 155 -10.90 7.01 6.82
C CYS A 155 -11.19 7.13 8.32
N ASP A 156 -10.26 6.70 9.18
CA ASP A 156 -10.38 6.96 10.62
C ASP A 156 -10.08 8.42 10.97
N HIS A 157 -9.27 9.09 10.15
CA HIS A 157 -9.06 10.53 10.22
C HIS A 157 -9.17 11.15 8.80
N PRO A 158 -10.40 11.34 8.30
CA PRO A 158 -10.73 11.51 6.87
C PRO A 158 -10.39 12.88 6.27
N ARG A 159 -9.42 13.58 6.85
CA ARG A 159 -8.99 14.92 6.50
C ARG A 159 -7.48 15.00 6.40
N LEU A 160 -6.97 15.71 5.39
CA LEU A 160 -5.55 15.92 5.18
C LEU A 160 -5.19 17.39 5.28
N TYR A 161 -4.03 17.67 5.91
CA TYR A 161 -3.53 19.01 6.18
C TYR A 161 -2.03 19.10 5.90
N PHE A 162 -1.52 20.28 5.58
CA PHE A 162 -0.07 20.51 5.48
C PHE A 162 0.52 21.09 6.78
N SER A 163 -0.27 21.92 7.48
CA SER A 163 0.14 22.65 8.67
C SER A 163 0.11 21.78 9.92
N ARG A 164 1.00 22.05 10.89
CA ARG A 164 1.00 21.37 12.21
C ARG A 164 -0.21 21.75 13.05
N ASN A 165 -0.54 23.04 13.10
CA ASN A 165 -1.62 23.60 13.92
C ASN A 165 -2.93 23.73 13.12
N ALA A 166 -3.22 22.74 12.27
CA ALA A 166 -4.39 22.74 11.41
C ALA A 166 -5.67 22.49 12.20
N THR A 167 -6.70 23.28 11.93
CA THR A 167 -8.03 23.16 12.53
C THR A 167 -8.97 22.44 11.55
N PRO A 168 -9.62 21.33 11.95
CA PRO A 168 -10.67 20.69 11.15
C PRO A 168 -11.77 21.69 10.78
N GLY A 169 -12.26 21.62 9.55
CA GLY A 169 -13.19 22.58 8.94
C GLY A 169 -12.51 23.77 8.27
N LYS A 170 -11.29 24.15 8.69
CA LYS A 170 -10.62 25.40 8.24
C LYS A 170 -9.40 25.15 7.36
N ASP A 171 -8.54 24.21 7.74
CA ASP A 171 -7.20 24.08 7.15
C ASP A 171 -7.02 22.84 6.27
N GLU A 172 -8.04 21.96 6.15
CA GLU A 172 -7.94 20.76 5.33
C GLU A 172 -7.91 21.06 3.83
N TRP A 173 -6.98 20.45 3.11
CA TRP A 173 -6.89 20.55 1.66
C TRP A 173 -7.66 19.43 0.96
N LEU A 174 -7.83 18.26 1.61
CA LEU A 174 -8.63 17.14 1.13
C LEU A 174 -9.51 16.58 2.24
N CYS A 175 -10.75 16.26 1.92
CA CYS A 175 -11.69 15.63 2.85
C CYS A 175 -12.55 14.55 2.18
N VAL A 176 -12.78 13.45 2.89
CA VAL A 176 -13.70 12.35 2.51
C VAL A 176 -14.86 12.18 3.50
N ALA A 177 -15.06 13.15 4.38
CA ALA A 177 -16.12 13.20 5.38
C ALA A 177 -17.06 14.39 5.20
N LYS A 178 -18.20 14.34 5.89
CA LYS A 178 -19.16 15.47 5.97
C LYS A 178 -18.51 16.69 6.66
N PRO A 179 -19.03 17.92 6.47
CA PRO A 179 -18.57 19.10 7.20
C PRO A 179 -18.51 18.88 8.71
N VAL A 180 -17.58 19.57 9.37
CA VAL A 180 -17.43 19.49 10.84
C VAL A 180 -18.68 20.11 11.49
N PRO A 181 -19.39 19.38 12.38
CA PRO A 181 -20.52 19.92 13.11
C PRO A 181 -20.11 21.03 14.09
N ASP A 182 -21.03 21.94 14.40
CA ASP A 182 -20.84 22.95 15.44
C ASP A 182 -21.22 22.37 16.82
N ASP A 183 -20.48 21.34 17.23
CA ASP A 183 -20.67 20.62 18.50
C ASP A 183 -19.35 20.62 19.30
N PRO A 184 -19.30 21.23 20.50
CA PRO A 184 -18.11 21.24 21.36
C PRO A 184 -17.66 19.85 21.83
N LEU A 185 -18.56 18.86 21.87
CA LEU A 185 -18.26 17.49 22.27
C LEU A 185 -17.83 16.60 21.10
N TRP A 186 -17.73 17.16 19.90
CA TRP A 186 -17.33 16.43 18.71
C TRP A 186 -15.90 15.90 18.82
N THR A 187 -15.75 14.58 18.74
CA THR A 187 -14.44 13.93 18.88
C THR A 187 -13.87 13.47 17.55
N ALA A 188 -12.56 13.18 17.52
CA ALA A 188 -11.91 12.58 16.36
C ALA A 188 -12.53 11.24 15.94
N LYS A 189 -13.09 10.50 16.91
CA LYS A 189 -13.80 9.24 16.68
C LYS A 189 -15.10 9.45 15.90
N ASP A 190 -15.82 10.54 16.18
CA ASP A 190 -17.06 10.92 15.49
C ASP A 190 -16.80 11.39 14.05
N ASP A 191 -15.58 11.87 13.77
CA ASP A 191 -15.17 12.23 12.41
C ASP A 191 -14.94 11.02 11.50
N SER A 192 -14.55 9.86 12.05
CA SER A 192 -14.23 8.65 11.29
C SER A 192 -15.36 8.24 10.32
N VAL A 193 -15.04 7.62 9.21
CA VAL A 193 -16.03 7.18 8.21
C VAL A 193 -15.81 5.72 7.79
N ALA A 194 -16.90 5.03 7.46
CA ALA A 194 -16.89 3.68 6.97
C ALA A 194 -16.70 3.64 5.44
N LEU A 195 -15.89 2.69 4.98
CA LEU A 195 -15.69 2.39 3.56
C LEU A 195 -16.58 1.23 3.08
N PRO A 196 -16.89 1.16 1.77
CA PRO A 196 -17.38 -0.06 1.16
C PRO A 196 -16.40 -1.22 1.33
N ARG A 197 -16.91 -2.44 1.52
CA ARG A 197 -16.11 -3.65 1.79
C ARG A 197 -15.12 -3.99 0.66
N GLN A 198 -15.38 -3.51 -0.55
CA GLN A 198 -14.56 -3.68 -1.74
C GLN A 198 -13.30 -2.79 -1.70
N LEU A 199 -13.38 -1.62 -1.04
CA LEU A 199 -12.33 -0.62 -1.03
C LEU A 199 -11.46 -0.68 0.23
N GLY A 200 -12.08 -0.90 1.40
CA GLY A 200 -11.39 -1.10 2.66
C GLY A 200 -11.02 -2.56 2.93
N LEU A 201 -10.41 -2.83 4.09
CA LEU A 201 -10.30 -4.18 4.62
C LEU A 201 -11.70 -4.73 4.98
N PRO A 202 -11.91 -6.05 5.02
CA PRO A 202 -13.09 -6.62 5.65
C PRO A 202 -13.10 -6.17 7.12
N GLY A 203 -14.08 -5.35 7.49
CA GLY A 203 -14.11 -4.75 8.82
C GLY A 203 -15.25 -3.77 9.02
N ILE A 204 -15.35 -3.29 10.25
CA ILE A 204 -16.33 -2.33 10.73
C ILE A 204 -15.72 -0.93 10.82
N ARG A 205 -16.55 0.10 11.01
CA ARG A 205 -16.09 1.48 11.24
C ARG A 205 -15.18 1.56 12.47
N HIS A 206 -14.21 2.46 12.43
CA HIS A 206 -13.31 2.75 13.56
C HIS A 206 -12.45 1.56 14.03
N SER A 207 -12.00 0.72 13.10
CA SER A 207 -11.09 -0.41 13.37
C SER A 207 -9.61 -0.04 13.12
N ILE A 208 -9.15 1.12 13.64
CA ILE A 208 -7.83 1.66 13.30
C ILE A 208 -6.67 0.77 13.71
N GLY A 209 -6.76 0.10 14.87
CA GLY A 209 -5.71 -0.81 15.35
C GLY A 209 -5.46 -1.96 14.37
N LEU A 210 -6.54 -2.61 13.92
CA LEU A 210 -6.47 -3.68 12.92
C LEU A 210 -5.91 -3.18 11.59
N ALA A 211 -6.36 -2.00 11.13
CA ALA A 211 -5.87 -1.43 9.88
C ALA A 211 -4.36 -1.12 9.94
N ARG A 212 -3.87 -0.55 11.04
CA ARG A 212 -2.44 -0.28 11.26
C ARG A 212 -1.63 -1.56 11.36
N TRP A 213 -2.14 -2.59 12.04
CA TRP A 213 -1.46 -3.88 12.14
C TRP A 213 -1.27 -4.53 10.76
N TRP A 214 -2.31 -4.54 9.93
CA TRP A 214 -2.21 -5.02 8.54
C TRP A 214 -1.25 -4.17 7.70
N HIS A 215 -1.36 -2.84 7.79
CA HIS A 215 -0.51 -1.96 7.00
C HIS A 215 0.97 -2.17 7.34
N LEU A 216 1.34 -2.00 8.61
CA LEU A 216 2.72 -2.11 9.06
C LEU A 216 3.25 -3.55 8.94
N GLY A 217 2.42 -4.56 9.20
CA GLY A 217 2.79 -5.96 9.06
C GLY A 217 3.13 -6.34 7.61
N ILE A 218 2.32 -5.89 6.66
CA ILE A 218 2.58 -6.11 5.23
C ILE A 218 3.72 -5.23 4.72
N ASP A 219 3.87 -4.00 5.23
CA ASP A 219 4.99 -3.12 4.89
C ASP A 219 6.34 -3.75 5.21
N VAL A 220 6.46 -4.50 6.31
CA VAL A 220 7.69 -5.25 6.63
C VAL A 220 8.02 -6.27 5.54
N LEU A 221 7.01 -7.02 5.07
CA LEU A 221 7.19 -7.97 3.96
C LEU A 221 7.53 -7.26 2.65
N TRP A 222 6.91 -6.10 2.41
CA TRP A 222 7.17 -5.27 1.24
C TRP A 222 8.60 -4.71 1.24
N LEU A 223 9.08 -4.22 2.38
CA LEU A 223 10.46 -3.77 2.55
C LEU A 223 11.46 -4.92 2.40
N LEU A 224 11.16 -6.10 2.94
CA LEU A 224 12.00 -7.29 2.76
C LEU A 224 12.07 -7.71 1.28
N ASN A 225 10.92 -7.79 0.59
CA ASN A 225 10.88 -8.07 -0.84
C ASN A 225 11.64 -7.00 -1.64
N GLY A 226 11.47 -5.72 -1.29
CA GLY A 226 12.20 -4.60 -1.87
C GLY A 226 13.70 -4.71 -1.66
N ALA A 227 14.17 -5.07 -0.46
CA ALA A 227 15.58 -5.26 -0.19
C ALA A 227 16.18 -6.41 -1.01
N VAL A 228 15.50 -7.56 -1.08
CA VAL A 228 15.90 -8.68 -1.94
C VAL A 228 15.91 -8.27 -3.40
N PHE A 229 14.88 -7.55 -3.86
CA PHE A 229 14.80 -7.02 -5.21
C PHE A 229 15.99 -6.09 -5.52
N TYR A 230 16.31 -5.15 -4.63
CA TYR A 230 17.46 -4.25 -4.80
C TYR A 230 18.78 -5.02 -4.89
N VAL A 231 19.02 -5.97 -3.98
CA VAL A 231 20.24 -6.80 -4.01
C VAL A 231 20.35 -7.54 -5.34
N LEU A 232 19.30 -8.23 -5.77
CA LEU A 232 19.29 -8.97 -7.04
C LEU A 232 19.43 -8.04 -8.25
N LEU A 233 18.75 -6.88 -8.23
CA LEU A 233 18.78 -5.89 -9.29
C LEU A 233 20.22 -5.41 -9.57
N PHE A 234 20.98 -5.12 -8.51
CA PHE A 234 22.37 -4.70 -8.65
C PHE A 234 23.32 -5.86 -8.91
N ALA A 235 23.16 -7.00 -8.21
CA ALA A 235 24.03 -8.17 -8.38
C ALA A 235 23.94 -8.81 -9.77
N THR A 236 22.76 -8.80 -10.39
CA THR A 236 22.54 -9.37 -11.74
C THR A 236 22.72 -8.35 -12.86
N GLY A 237 23.02 -7.09 -12.55
CA GLY A 237 23.16 -6.01 -13.53
C GLY A 237 21.84 -5.53 -14.16
N GLN A 238 20.69 -6.07 -13.71
CA GLN A 238 19.36 -5.74 -14.24
C GLN A 238 18.93 -4.29 -13.99
N TRP A 239 19.60 -3.57 -13.08
CA TRP A 239 19.40 -2.12 -12.90
C TRP A 239 19.53 -1.32 -14.21
N ARG A 240 20.31 -1.79 -15.17
CA ARG A 240 20.49 -1.17 -16.50
C ARG A 240 19.21 -1.10 -17.33
N HIS A 241 18.19 -1.90 -17.00
CA HIS A 241 16.88 -1.83 -17.66
C HIS A 241 15.97 -0.72 -17.12
N ILE A 242 16.23 -0.23 -15.91
CA ILE A 242 15.32 0.70 -15.22
C ILE A 242 15.98 2.02 -14.81
N VAL A 243 17.30 2.17 -14.97
CA VAL A 243 18.02 3.41 -14.70
C VAL A 243 18.42 4.06 -16.02
N PRO A 244 18.04 5.33 -16.26
CA PRO A 244 18.49 6.06 -17.45
C PRO A 244 20.02 6.23 -17.44
N THR A 245 20.67 5.84 -18.54
CA THR A 245 22.13 5.97 -18.72
C THR A 245 22.53 7.06 -19.72
N SER A 246 21.57 7.63 -20.46
CA SER A 246 21.76 8.74 -21.40
C SER A 246 20.66 9.79 -21.22
N TRP A 247 21.00 11.05 -21.52
CA TRP A 247 20.05 12.16 -21.61
C TRP A 247 19.07 12.03 -22.78
N ASP A 248 19.34 11.15 -23.76
CA ASP A 248 18.44 10.85 -24.86
C ASP A 248 17.11 10.22 -24.39
N VAL A 249 17.02 9.78 -23.13
CA VAL A 249 15.78 9.24 -22.54
C VAL A 249 14.63 10.26 -22.62
N PHE A 250 14.90 11.55 -22.44
CA PHE A 250 13.86 12.58 -22.44
C PHE A 250 13.27 12.84 -23.84
N PRO A 251 14.07 13.09 -24.90
CA PRO A 251 13.51 13.21 -26.24
C PRO A 251 12.86 11.90 -26.72
N ASN A 252 13.42 10.73 -26.40
CA ASN A 252 12.76 9.45 -26.69
C ASN A 252 11.41 9.29 -25.96
N ALA A 253 11.31 9.72 -24.69
CA ALA A 253 10.07 9.69 -23.95
C ALA A 253 9.02 10.64 -24.54
N ALA A 254 9.45 11.80 -25.04
CA ALA A 254 8.58 12.74 -25.75
C ALA A 254 8.03 12.12 -27.05
N SER A 255 8.88 11.46 -27.85
CA SER A 255 8.44 10.70 -29.04
C SER A 255 7.40 9.64 -28.69
N VAL A 256 7.64 8.86 -27.63
CA VAL A 256 6.73 7.81 -27.17
C VAL A 256 5.41 8.40 -26.67
N ALA A 257 5.46 9.52 -25.95
CA ALA A 257 4.26 10.21 -25.47
C ALA A 257 3.39 10.70 -26.64
N ILE A 258 3.99 11.32 -27.66
CA ILE A 258 3.27 11.75 -28.87
C ILE A 258 2.65 10.53 -29.59
N GLN A 259 3.43 9.46 -29.76
CA GLN A 259 2.95 8.21 -30.36
C GLN A 259 1.75 7.63 -29.61
N TYR A 260 1.81 7.50 -28.28
CA TYR A 260 0.68 7.06 -27.46
C TYR A 260 -0.53 7.99 -27.54
N LEU A 261 -0.33 9.31 -27.52
CA LEU A 261 -1.43 10.28 -27.67
C LEU A 261 -2.07 10.20 -29.06
N SER A 262 -1.28 9.98 -30.11
CA SER A 262 -1.77 9.83 -31.49
C SER A 262 -2.51 8.52 -31.75
N LEU A 263 -2.46 7.57 -30.80
CA LEU A 263 -2.91 6.18 -30.94
C LEU A 263 -2.10 5.36 -31.97
N SER A 264 -0.95 5.87 -32.41
CA SER A 264 0.06 5.16 -33.21
C SER A 264 1.08 4.55 -32.27
N TRP A 265 0.73 3.42 -31.64
CA TRP A 265 1.54 2.80 -30.60
C TRP A 265 2.92 2.38 -31.14
N PRO A 266 4.03 2.67 -30.40
CA PRO A 266 5.35 2.23 -30.79
C PRO A 266 5.45 0.70 -30.75
N VAL A 267 6.42 0.13 -31.48
CA VAL A 267 6.69 -1.31 -31.42
C VAL A 267 7.28 -1.65 -30.05
N ASP A 268 6.45 -2.24 -29.18
CA ASP A 268 6.86 -2.63 -27.83
C ASP A 268 7.54 -4.02 -27.85
N ASN A 269 8.85 -4.05 -27.59
CA ASN A 269 9.62 -5.28 -27.37
C ASN A 269 9.96 -5.40 -25.87
N THR A 270 8.95 -5.47 -25.01
CA THR A 270 9.09 -5.43 -23.54
C THR A 270 9.97 -6.56 -22.97
N TRP A 271 10.14 -7.63 -23.74
CA TRP A 271 11.04 -8.75 -23.43
C TRP A 271 12.54 -8.42 -23.57
N VAL A 272 12.85 -7.36 -24.31
CA VAL A 272 14.22 -6.94 -24.66
C VAL A 272 14.53 -5.57 -24.07
N ALA A 273 13.61 -4.61 -24.21
CA ALA A 273 13.79 -3.27 -23.69
C ALA A 273 12.46 -2.57 -23.40
N TYR A 274 12.43 -1.78 -22.33
CA TYR A 274 11.35 -0.83 -22.08
C TYR A 274 11.49 0.37 -23.00
N ASN A 275 10.37 0.94 -23.42
CA ASN A 275 10.41 2.26 -24.06
C ASN A 275 10.78 3.34 -23.02
N ALA A 276 11.26 4.49 -23.48
CA ALA A 276 11.81 5.52 -22.60
C ALA A 276 10.80 6.08 -21.58
N LEU A 277 9.51 6.14 -21.94
CA LEU A 277 8.46 6.57 -21.02
C LEU A 277 8.22 5.53 -19.92
N GLN A 278 8.21 4.24 -20.26
CA GLN A 278 8.15 3.15 -19.29
C GLN A 278 9.39 3.16 -18.38
N LEU A 279 10.59 3.32 -18.96
CA LEU A 279 11.84 3.37 -18.20
C LEU A 279 11.81 4.49 -17.14
N LEU A 280 11.41 5.71 -17.52
CA LEU A 280 11.26 6.82 -16.56
C LEU A 280 10.22 6.50 -15.48
N ALA A 281 9.08 5.91 -15.84
CA ALA A 281 8.05 5.54 -14.88
C ALA A 281 8.53 4.46 -13.88
N TYR A 282 9.27 3.44 -14.35
CA TYR A 282 9.86 2.42 -13.48
C TYR A 282 10.96 3.03 -12.60
N PHE A 283 11.83 3.88 -13.15
CA PHE A 283 12.85 4.59 -12.40
C PHE A 283 12.24 5.40 -11.25
N THR A 284 11.27 6.26 -11.57
CA THR A 284 10.58 7.08 -10.57
C THR A 284 9.89 6.22 -9.52
N THR A 285 9.24 5.12 -9.92
CA THR A 285 8.53 4.28 -8.96
C THR A 285 9.47 3.57 -8.00
N VAL A 286 10.53 2.95 -8.50
CA VAL A 286 11.48 2.17 -7.71
C VAL A 286 12.38 3.08 -6.88
N PHE A 287 12.97 4.11 -7.46
CA PHE A 287 14.02 4.91 -6.80
C PHE A 287 13.53 6.20 -6.15
N ILE A 288 12.30 6.63 -6.40
CA ILE A 288 11.77 7.88 -5.82
C ILE A 288 10.52 7.60 -4.99
N ALA A 289 9.45 7.07 -5.61
CA ALA A 289 8.16 6.90 -4.95
C ALA A 289 8.20 5.89 -3.81
N ALA A 290 8.84 4.72 -4.01
CA ALA A 290 8.97 3.71 -2.96
C ALA A 290 9.79 4.19 -1.74
N PRO A 291 11.00 4.77 -1.91
CA PRO A 291 11.71 5.40 -0.80
C PRO A 291 10.92 6.53 -0.14
N LEU A 292 10.22 7.36 -0.93
CA LEU A 292 9.38 8.42 -0.39
C LEU A 292 8.22 7.87 0.45
N ALA A 293 7.60 6.75 0.05
CA ALA A 293 6.58 6.06 0.82
C ALA A 293 7.13 5.62 2.19
N LEU A 294 8.33 5.03 2.22
CA LEU A 294 9.00 4.63 3.45
C LEU A 294 9.30 5.83 4.35
N ILE A 295 9.91 6.88 3.80
CA ILE A 295 10.29 8.09 4.56
C ILE A 295 9.05 8.76 5.15
N THR A 296 7.98 8.89 4.38
CA THR A 296 6.73 9.50 4.85
C THR A 296 5.98 8.62 5.83
N GLY A 297 5.99 7.29 5.64
CA GLY A 297 5.46 6.31 6.59
C GLY A 297 6.15 6.39 7.94
N LEU A 298 7.48 6.38 7.94
CA LEU A 298 8.31 6.58 9.13
C LEU A 298 8.09 7.98 9.75
N GLY A 299 7.91 9.00 8.93
CA GLY A 299 7.63 10.38 9.38
C GLY A 299 6.28 10.54 10.10
N MET A 300 5.35 9.60 9.93
CA MET A 300 4.10 9.54 10.69
C MET A 300 4.22 8.82 12.04
N SER A 301 5.39 8.22 12.35
CA SER A 301 5.60 7.46 13.59
C SER A 301 5.80 8.39 14.80
N PRO A 302 4.96 8.28 15.86
CA PRO A 302 5.15 9.05 17.09
C PRO A 302 6.50 8.77 17.75
N ALA A 303 6.92 7.50 17.77
CA ALA A 303 8.18 7.07 18.37
C ALA A 303 9.39 7.72 17.67
N LEU A 304 9.34 7.83 16.34
CA LEU A 304 10.43 8.45 15.57
C LEU A 304 10.44 9.98 15.75
N SER A 305 9.27 10.61 15.77
CA SER A 305 9.13 12.05 16.00
C SER A 305 9.66 12.49 17.37
N MET A 306 9.52 11.63 18.39
CA MET A 306 10.06 11.86 19.74
C MET A 306 11.59 11.71 19.79
N ARG A 307 12.16 10.80 18.98
CA ARG A 307 13.62 10.55 18.96
C ARG A 307 14.39 11.54 18.08
N PHE A 308 13.81 12.00 16.97
CA PHE A 308 14.46 12.89 16.00
C PHE A 308 13.78 14.25 15.91
N THR A 309 13.89 15.03 16.99
CA THR A 309 13.19 16.31 17.19
C THR A 309 13.54 17.39 16.16
N VAL A 310 14.77 17.39 15.62
CA VAL A 310 15.22 18.35 14.60
C VAL A 310 14.43 18.18 13.28
N ILE A 311 14.19 16.92 12.89
CA ILE A 311 13.45 16.58 11.67
C ILE A 311 11.96 16.87 11.87
N SER A 312 11.39 16.45 13.00
CA SER A 312 9.96 16.64 13.29
C SER A 312 9.56 18.11 13.51
N LYS A 313 10.53 18.99 13.82
CA LYS A 313 10.30 20.45 13.84
C LYS A 313 10.10 21.02 12.43
N ARG A 314 10.82 20.49 11.43
CA ARG A 314 10.74 20.96 10.02
C ARG A 314 9.68 20.22 9.21
N PHE A 315 9.44 18.95 9.51
CA PHE A 315 8.48 18.10 8.82
C PHE A 315 7.35 17.72 9.79
N SER A 316 6.16 18.28 9.58
CA SER A 316 5.00 18.00 10.43
C SER A 316 4.43 16.62 10.14
N ILE A 317 3.88 15.95 11.16
CA ILE A 317 3.16 14.66 10.99
C ILE A 317 1.98 14.82 10.01
N GLN A 318 1.35 15.99 10.00
CA GLN A 318 0.25 16.30 9.08
C GLN A 318 0.73 16.36 7.62
N ALA A 319 1.85 17.05 7.37
CA ALA A 319 2.49 17.07 6.06
C ALA A 319 2.96 15.67 5.63
N ALA A 320 3.50 14.87 6.56
CA ALA A 320 3.88 13.49 6.30
C ALA A 320 2.68 12.66 5.82
N ARG A 321 1.52 12.78 6.49
CA ARG A 321 0.29 12.09 6.09
C ARG A 321 -0.22 12.54 4.72
N SER A 322 -0.18 13.84 4.45
CA SER A 322 -0.57 14.39 3.15
C SER A 322 0.36 13.91 2.03
N LEU A 323 1.67 13.93 2.25
CA LEU A 323 2.65 13.45 1.26
C LEU A 323 2.54 11.95 1.04
N HIS A 324 2.34 11.17 2.10
CA HIS A 324 2.12 9.73 2.00
C HIS A 324 0.85 9.40 1.19
N PHE A 325 -0.23 10.17 1.38
CA PHE A 325 -1.42 10.05 0.55
C PHE A 325 -1.17 10.43 -0.93
N LEU A 326 -0.38 11.46 -1.21
CA LEU A 326 0.01 11.79 -2.59
C LEU A 326 0.82 10.67 -3.25
N VAL A 327 1.70 10.01 -2.48
CA VAL A 327 2.42 8.82 -2.95
C VAL A 327 1.47 7.64 -3.21
N LEU A 328 0.45 7.43 -2.38
CA LEU A 328 -0.62 6.47 -2.65
C LEU A 328 -1.34 6.78 -3.98
N VAL A 329 -1.72 8.04 -4.22
CA VAL A 329 -2.36 8.47 -5.48
C VAL A 329 -1.43 8.19 -6.68
N TYR A 330 -0.14 8.48 -6.54
CA TYR A 330 0.86 8.15 -7.57
C TYR A 330 0.90 6.63 -7.84
N PHE A 331 0.95 5.79 -6.80
CA PHE A 331 0.96 4.33 -6.98
C PHE A 331 -0.32 3.82 -7.66
N LEU A 332 -1.49 4.35 -7.30
CA LEU A 332 -2.75 3.99 -7.96
C LEU A 332 -2.72 4.35 -9.44
N PHE A 333 -2.23 5.55 -9.78
CA PHE A 333 -2.06 5.96 -11.17
C PHE A 333 -1.07 5.07 -11.92
N PHE A 334 0.08 4.76 -11.31
CA PHE A 334 1.10 3.89 -11.88
C PHE A 334 0.54 2.48 -12.17
N ILE A 335 -0.14 1.87 -11.19
CA ILE A 335 -0.75 0.54 -11.34
C ILE A 335 -1.80 0.57 -12.45
N LEU A 336 -2.69 1.57 -12.46
CA LEU A 336 -3.72 1.70 -13.48
C LEU A 336 -3.10 1.83 -14.88
N ARG A 337 -2.09 2.69 -15.05
CA ARG A 337 -1.45 2.89 -16.36
C ARG A 337 -0.68 1.65 -16.81
N MET A 338 0.06 1.00 -15.91
CA MET A 338 0.91 -0.14 -16.24
C MET A 338 0.15 -1.46 -16.33
N SER A 339 -1.06 -1.57 -15.75
CA SER A 339 -1.90 -2.77 -15.84
C SER A 339 -2.32 -3.14 -17.27
N ARG A 340 -2.19 -2.19 -18.23
CA ARG A 340 -2.47 -2.38 -19.65
C ARG A 340 -1.29 -2.99 -20.44
N VAL A 341 -0.13 -3.17 -19.82
CA VAL A 341 0.96 -3.95 -20.42
C VAL A 341 0.56 -5.43 -20.31
N PRO A 342 0.52 -6.20 -21.42
CA PRO A 342 0.14 -7.61 -21.37
C PRO A 342 1.06 -8.35 -20.39
N TRP A 343 0.48 -8.85 -19.31
CA TRP A 343 1.15 -9.63 -18.28
C TRP A 343 1.55 -10.98 -18.87
N ASN A 344 2.72 -11.03 -19.49
CA ASN A 344 3.29 -12.28 -19.94
C ASN A 344 4.31 -12.72 -18.88
N PHE A 345 3.88 -13.65 -18.03
CA PHE A 345 4.63 -14.16 -16.88
C PHE A 345 5.89 -14.92 -17.31
N GLY A 346 6.90 -14.28 -17.92
CA GLY A 346 8.23 -14.85 -18.13
C GLY A 346 8.32 -16.13 -19.00
N GLY A 347 7.22 -16.79 -19.28
CA GLY A 347 7.07 -17.79 -20.32
C GLY A 347 6.78 -17.03 -21.59
N GLY A 348 7.61 -17.22 -22.61
CA GLY A 348 7.19 -16.95 -23.98
C GLY A 348 5.86 -17.63 -24.29
N PRO A 349 5.28 -17.45 -25.49
CA PRO A 349 4.08 -18.18 -25.87
C PRO A 349 4.27 -19.64 -25.49
N VAL A 350 3.44 -20.13 -24.57
CA VAL A 350 3.29 -21.55 -24.30
C VAL A 350 2.62 -22.10 -25.55
N SER A 351 3.44 -22.23 -26.60
CA SER A 351 3.20 -23.23 -27.61
C SER A 351 3.35 -24.55 -26.84
N ILE A 352 2.23 -25.05 -26.33
CA ILE A 352 2.02 -26.49 -26.35
C ILE A 352 2.10 -26.83 -27.83
N ARG A 353 3.33 -27.00 -28.31
CA ARG A 353 3.60 -27.71 -29.54
C ARG A 353 3.13 -29.10 -29.20
N LEU A 354 1.87 -29.38 -29.54
CA LEU A 354 1.30 -30.72 -29.46
C LEU A 354 2.36 -31.63 -30.07
N ARG A 355 3.02 -32.36 -29.18
CA ARG A 355 4.13 -33.23 -29.50
C ARG A 355 3.62 -34.16 -30.59
N SER A 356 4.35 -34.26 -31.69
CA SER A 356 3.84 -34.87 -32.91
C SER A 356 3.13 -36.22 -32.65
N PRO A 357 2.09 -36.57 -33.42
CA PRO A 357 1.26 -37.77 -33.21
C PRO A 357 2.05 -39.09 -33.08
N ARG A 358 3.32 -39.09 -33.49
CA ARG A 358 4.20 -40.26 -33.48
C ARG A 358 4.66 -40.68 -32.07
N HIS A 359 4.60 -39.80 -31.06
CA HIS A 359 4.96 -40.17 -29.67
C HIS A 359 3.84 -40.90 -28.90
N CYS A 360 2.55 -40.60 -29.16
CA CYS A 360 1.43 -41.29 -28.51
C CYS A 360 1.35 -42.78 -28.90
N ALA A 361 1.69 -43.11 -30.15
CA ALA A 361 1.65 -44.49 -30.65
C ALA A 361 2.71 -45.42 -30.00
N ARG A 362 3.76 -44.84 -29.39
CA ARG A 362 4.82 -45.61 -28.71
C ARG A 362 4.43 -45.92 -27.25
N TRP A 363 3.70 -45.02 -26.59
CA TRP A 363 3.23 -45.22 -25.20
C TRP A 363 2.05 -46.20 -25.11
N VAL A 364 1.09 -46.14 -26.04
CA VAL A 364 -0.08 -47.05 -26.05
C VAL A 364 0.32 -48.52 -26.26
N ARG A 365 1.42 -48.79 -26.97
CA ARG A 365 1.94 -50.16 -27.13
C ARG A 365 2.64 -50.72 -25.89
N GLN A 366 3.17 -49.85 -25.03
CA GLN A 366 3.94 -50.28 -23.85
C GLN A 366 3.03 -50.65 -22.67
N VAL A 367 1.83 -50.07 -22.59
CA VAL A 367 0.84 -50.36 -21.53
C VAL A 367 0.06 -51.67 -21.76
N ARG A 368 -0.01 -52.18 -23.00
CA ARG A 368 -0.69 -53.45 -23.33
C ARG A 368 0.10 -54.73 -22.99
N ARG A 369 1.29 -54.64 -22.40
CA ARG A 369 2.16 -55.80 -22.08
C ARG A 369 2.32 -56.09 -20.59
N ILE A 370 1.41 -55.63 -19.74
CA ILE A 370 1.42 -55.98 -18.30
C ILE A 370 0.35 -57.07 -18.05
N PRO A 371 0.72 -58.32 -17.68
CA PRO A 371 -0.25 -59.36 -17.35
C PRO A 371 -0.89 -59.08 -15.99
N ALA A 372 -2.22 -58.95 -15.97
CA ALA A 372 -3.00 -58.77 -14.74
C ALA A 372 -3.07 -60.09 -13.95
N ARG A 373 -2.42 -60.15 -12.77
CA ARG A 373 -2.69 -61.18 -11.76
C ARG A 373 -3.97 -60.80 -10.99
N VAL A 374 -5.06 -61.50 -11.26
CA VAL A 374 -6.32 -61.39 -10.52
C VAL A 374 -6.21 -62.21 -9.23
N ARG A 375 -6.23 -61.56 -8.06
CA ARG A 375 -6.47 -62.22 -6.77
C ARG A 375 -7.98 -62.19 -6.49
N ARG A 376 -8.62 -63.36 -6.44
CA ARG A 376 -10.00 -63.53 -5.96
C ARG A 376 -10.03 -63.42 -4.43
N ALA A 377 -10.93 -62.60 -3.90
CA ALA A 377 -11.28 -62.57 -2.48
C ALA A 377 -12.46 -63.52 -2.21
N ALA A 378 -12.37 -64.31 -1.15
CA ALA A 378 -13.40 -65.25 -0.69
C ALA A 378 -14.38 -64.57 0.29
N PRO A 379 -15.64 -65.06 0.42
CA PRO A 379 -16.69 -64.37 1.15
C PRO A 379 -16.68 -64.67 2.66
N VAL A 380 -17.04 -63.66 3.45
CA VAL A 380 -17.19 -63.73 4.92
C VAL A 380 -18.60 -64.26 5.23
N GLY A 381 -18.66 -65.37 5.97
CA GLY A 381 -19.88 -66.03 6.41
C GLY A 381 -20.50 -65.43 7.68
N ALA A 382 -21.80 -65.65 7.81
CA ALA A 382 -22.63 -65.30 8.96
C ALA A 382 -22.63 -66.40 10.03
N GLY A 383 -22.85 -66.02 11.31
CA GLY A 383 -23.55 -66.86 12.30
C GLY A 383 -22.76 -67.33 13.53
N GLY A 384 -23.04 -66.67 14.67
CA GLY A 384 -23.39 -67.23 15.99
C GLY A 384 -22.51 -68.27 16.69
N ARG A 385 -22.00 -67.90 17.88
CA ARG A 385 -22.50 -68.34 19.20
C ARG A 385 -21.90 -67.50 20.31
#